data_AF-A0A1I5WI67-F1
#
_entry.id   AF-A0A1I5WI67-F1
#
_cell.length_a   1.000
_cell.length_b   1.000
_cell.length_c   1.000
_cell.angle_alpha   90.00
_cell.angle_beta   90.00
_cell.angle_gamma   90.00
#
_symmetry.space_group_name_H-M   'P 1'
#
loop_
_entity.id
_entity.type
_entity.pdbx_description
1 polymer ?
#
loop_
_entity_poly.entity_id
_entity_poly.type
_entity_poly.pdbx_seq_one_letter_code
_entity_poly.pdbx_strand_id
1 'polypeptide(L)'
;MNFLSLLDRLSTVDAPSAAAPRRDLLRQLGQAGARAAVAAVPLALALATPALAATTNTSLDATVLLLKLEDLLVALYTQALATVLANPAQAAVRPNFQLILQQQQGHAQFLRATLATAGLTPPTAPAFDFSGRRNNAANPELFPGVMSDYNAFLQLAQQLEDASASSYLGQIGFFASDKQLLSAVLRMQLVEARHASHLRTLRRTSPSPIAVKSWPSTADPAPSPAVLVPSPAGGSNAPVGIYSFEANETQRLGNNTVVPFPTVLTGANAVQFRSIAEAFDEPLPTAQATALLAIFG
;
A
#
# COMPACT_ATOMS: atom_id res chain seq x y z
N MET A 1 38.07 30.06 0.62
CA MET A 1 36.99 29.39 -0.14
C MET A 1 35.69 30.02 0.30
N ASN A 2 34.99 30.67 -0.64
CA ASN A 2 34.06 31.77 -0.35
C ASN A 2 32.61 31.32 -0.60
N PHE A 3 31.79 31.24 0.45
CA PHE A 3 30.38 30.82 0.37
C PHE A 3 29.54 31.70 -0.57
N LEU A 4 29.97 32.94 -0.82
CA LEU A 4 29.30 33.86 -1.74
C LEU A 4 29.48 33.47 -3.23
N SER A 5 30.52 32.70 -3.59
CA SER A 5 30.69 32.23 -4.98
C SER A 5 29.84 31.01 -5.32
N LEU A 6 29.20 30.40 -4.32
CA LEU A 6 28.27 29.26 -4.51
C LEU A 6 26.84 29.76 -4.79
N LEU A 7 26.44 30.90 -4.22
CA LEU A 7 25.13 31.51 -4.49
C LEU A 7 25.09 32.23 -5.85
N ASP A 8 26.18 32.86 -6.26
CA ASP A 8 26.30 33.52 -7.58
C ASP A 8 26.21 32.51 -8.76
N ARG A 9 26.66 31.27 -8.53
CA ARG A 9 26.54 30.16 -9.50
C ARG A 9 25.18 29.47 -9.51
N LEU A 10 24.30 29.77 -8.55
CA LEU A 10 22.92 29.27 -8.51
C LEU A 10 21.90 30.31 -9.01
N SER A 11 22.31 31.59 -9.16
CA SER A 11 21.46 32.67 -9.69
C SER A 11 21.61 32.94 -11.19
N THR A 12 22.55 32.32 -11.89
CA THR A 12 22.70 32.43 -13.36
C THR A 12 22.18 31.19 -14.09
N VAL A 13 20.99 30.71 -13.73
CA VAL A 13 20.22 29.85 -14.63
C VAL A 13 19.49 30.78 -15.58
N ASP A 14 20.05 30.95 -16.76
CA ASP A 14 19.35 31.54 -17.89
C ASP A 14 18.01 30.81 -18.07
N ALA A 15 16.92 31.58 -18.07
CA ALA A 15 15.64 31.08 -18.53
C ALA A 15 15.85 30.46 -19.93
N PRO A 16 15.37 29.24 -20.20
CA PRO A 16 15.47 28.69 -21.55
C PRO A 16 14.68 29.60 -22.49
N SER A 17 15.40 30.39 -23.28
CA SER A 17 14.83 31.11 -24.40
C SER A 17 14.56 30.12 -25.54
N ALA A 18 13.38 30.27 -26.10
CA ALA A 18 12.89 29.69 -27.36
C ALA A 18 12.76 28.15 -27.42
N ALA A 19 11.50 27.72 -27.43
CA ALA A 19 11.08 26.49 -28.06
C ALA A 19 11.66 26.41 -29.48
N ALA A 20 12.57 25.46 -29.70
CA ALA A 20 13.00 25.11 -31.05
C ALA A 20 11.79 24.57 -31.84
N PRO A 21 11.49 25.11 -33.03
CA PRO A 21 10.33 24.69 -33.79
C PRO A 21 10.58 23.28 -34.35
N ARG A 22 9.58 22.40 -34.21
CA ARG A 22 9.48 21.05 -34.83
C ARG A 22 9.85 20.99 -36.33
N ARG A 23 10.00 22.14 -36.97
CA ARG A 23 10.29 22.35 -38.39
C ARG A 23 11.77 22.16 -38.77
N ASP A 24 12.72 22.30 -37.84
CA ASP A 24 14.15 22.09 -38.14
C ASP A 24 14.57 20.61 -38.10
N LEU A 25 13.92 19.79 -37.26
CA LEU A 25 14.10 18.33 -37.25
C LEU A 25 13.55 17.67 -38.53
N LEU A 26 12.45 18.18 -39.08
CA LEU A 26 11.91 17.70 -40.36
C LEU A 26 12.77 18.13 -41.56
N ARG A 27 13.51 19.24 -41.46
CA ARG A 27 14.45 19.69 -42.49
C ARG A 27 15.72 18.83 -42.55
N GLN A 28 16.19 18.32 -41.41
CA GLN A 28 17.35 17.42 -41.37
C GLN A 28 17.04 16.00 -41.87
N LEU A 29 15.78 15.54 -41.75
CA LEU A 29 15.33 14.27 -42.34
C LEU A 29 15.11 14.36 -43.86
N GLY A 30 14.99 15.56 -44.43
CA GLY A 30 14.74 15.78 -45.86
C GLY A 30 15.99 15.80 -46.76
N GLN A 31 17.21 15.78 -46.21
CA GLN A 31 18.45 15.92 -47.01
C GLN A 31 19.33 14.66 -47.05
N ALA A 32 18.92 13.56 -46.43
CA ALA A 32 19.62 12.26 -46.51
C ALA A 32 18.80 11.25 -47.34
N GLY A 33 18.56 11.58 -48.61
CA GLY A 33 17.75 10.79 -49.53
C GLY A 33 18.53 10.34 -50.75
N ALA A 34 19.51 9.44 -50.59
CA ALA A 34 20.00 8.60 -51.69
C ALA A 34 20.76 7.38 -51.18
N ARG A 35 20.13 6.20 -51.34
CA ARG A 35 20.72 4.85 -51.41
C ARG A 35 21.05 4.15 -50.07
N ALA A 36 20.09 3.37 -49.57
CA ALA A 36 20.32 1.99 -49.10
C ALA A 36 18.96 1.28 -48.94
N ALA A 37 18.96 -0.01 -49.26
CA ALA A 37 17.77 -0.83 -49.48
C ALA A 37 17.00 -1.18 -48.20
N VAL A 38 15.72 -1.50 -48.44
CA VAL A 38 14.67 -1.98 -47.53
C VAL A 38 15.14 -3.04 -46.54
N ALA A 39 15.05 -2.72 -45.26
CA ALA A 39 14.62 -3.64 -44.21
C ALA A 39 13.59 -2.89 -43.36
N ALA A 40 12.31 -3.05 -43.68
CA ALA A 40 11.20 -2.49 -42.91
C ALA A 40 11.07 -3.25 -41.58
N VAL A 41 11.96 -2.98 -40.63
CA VAL A 41 11.78 -3.35 -39.23
C VAL A 41 10.70 -2.42 -38.67
N PRO A 42 9.68 -2.93 -37.95
CA PRO A 42 8.53 -2.12 -37.55
C PRO A 42 8.93 -1.18 -36.40
N LEU A 43 9.56 -0.04 -36.74
CA LEU A 43 9.81 1.08 -35.84
C LEU A 43 8.51 1.86 -35.54
N ALA A 44 7.37 1.42 -36.08
CA ALA A 44 6.05 1.95 -35.77
C ALA A 44 5.43 1.37 -34.48
N LEU A 45 5.97 0.30 -33.90
CA LEU A 45 5.48 -0.24 -32.62
C LEU A 45 6.11 0.42 -31.38
N ALA A 46 7.22 1.14 -31.52
CA ALA A 46 7.87 1.82 -30.40
C ALA A 46 7.24 3.17 -30.03
N LEU A 47 6.32 3.69 -30.85
CA LEU A 47 5.63 4.97 -30.63
C LEU A 47 4.19 4.81 -30.11
N ALA A 48 3.75 3.57 -29.87
CA ALA A 48 2.41 3.25 -29.38
C ALA A 48 2.41 2.65 -27.97
N THR A 49 3.54 2.65 -27.26
CA THR A 49 3.46 2.53 -25.80
C THR A 49 2.91 3.87 -25.30
N PRO A 50 1.70 3.94 -24.73
CA PRO A 50 1.38 5.11 -23.94
C PRO A 50 2.54 5.25 -22.95
N ALA A 51 3.21 6.39 -22.95
CA ALA A 51 4.00 6.75 -21.78
C ALA A 51 3.01 6.64 -20.63
N LEU A 52 3.12 5.58 -19.84
CA LEU A 52 2.43 5.49 -18.57
C LEU A 52 2.88 6.74 -17.85
N ALA A 53 2.02 7.75 -17.80
CA ALA A 53 2.25 8.92 -16.99
C ALA A 53 2.48 8.35 -15.59
N ALA A 54 3.73 8.39 -15.12
CA ALA A 54 4.02 8.00 -13.76
C ALA A 54 3.13 8.91 -12.90
N THR A 55 2.12 8.33 -12.27
CA THR A 55 1.31 9.03 -11.29
C THR A 55 2.27 9.44 -10.18
N THR A 56 2.68 10.71 -10.18
CA THR A 56 3.50 11.26 -9.11
C THR A 56 2.59 11.47 -7.92
N ASN A 57 2.36 10.40 -7.15
CA ASN A 57 1.61 10.49 -5.90
C ASN A 57 2.32 11.51 -4.99
N THR A 58 1.54 12.42 -4.45
CA THR A 58 1.98 13.47 -3.54
C THR A 58 1.74 13.05 -2.09
N SER A 59 2.28 13.81 -1.13
CA SER A 59 1.91 13.66 0.29
C SER A 59 0.40 13.84 0.51
N LEU A 60 -0.26 14.66 -0.33
CA LEU A 60 -1.71 14.81 -0.32
C LEU A 60 -2.42 13.53 -0.76
N ASP A 61 -2.01 12.93 -1.89
CA ASP A 61 -2.60 11.68 -2.39
C ASP A 61 -2.41 10.55 -1.36
N ALA A 62 -1.22 10.47 -0.76
CA ALA A 62 -0.92 9.54 0.32
C ALA A 62 -1.83 9.77 1.55
N THR A 63 -2.02 11.02 1.96
CA THR A 63 -2.91 11.37 3.10
C THR A 63 -4.36 10.97 2.83
N VAL A 64 -4.86 11.21 1.61
CA VAL A 64 -6.23 10.84 1.21
C VAL A 64 -6.39 9.32 1.15
N LEU A 65 -5.40 8.60 0.65
CA LEU A 65 -5.40 7.13 0.63
C LEU A 65 -5.45 6.55 2.06
N LEU A 66 -4.56 7.01 2.93
CA LEU A 66 -4.53 6.57 4.34
C LEU A 66 -5.84 6.93 5.05
N LEU A 67 -6.40 8.10 4.78
CA LEU A 67 -7.68 8.49 5.37
C LEU A 67 -8.83 7.56 4.95
N LYS A 68 -8.88 7.16 3.67
CA LYS A 68 -9.89 6.20 3.21
C LYS A 68 -9.71 4.81 3.84
N LEU A 69 -8.47 4.42 4.09
CA LEU A 69 -8.14 3.19 4.81
C LEU A 69 -8.58 3.25 6.27
N GLU A 70 -8.33 4.36 6.97
CA GLU A 70 -8.83 4.57 8.33
C GLU A 70 -10.36 4.54 8.40
N ASP A 71 -11.03 5.18 7.44
CA ASP A 71 -12.49 5.17 7.36
C ASP A 71 -13.05 3.76 7.16
N LEU A 72 -12.38 2.93 6.34
CA LEU A 72 -12.74 1.52 6.16
C LEU A 72 -12.65 0.76 7.50
N LEU A 73 -11.57 0.93 8.25
CA LEU A 73 -11.36 0.23 9.53
C LEU A 73 -12.32 0.74 10.61
N VAL A 74 -12.56 2.06 10.69
CA VAL A 74 -13.60 2.65 11.55
C VAL A 74 -14.96 2.04 11.25
N ALA A 75 -15.34 1.91 9.98
CA ALA A 75 -16.61 1.31 9.58
C ALA A 75 -16.67 -0.19 9.94
N LEU A 76 -15.58 -0.94 9.71
CA LEU A 76 -15.50 -2.38 10.03
C LEU A 76 -15.79 -2.62 11.50
N TYR A 77 -15.06 -1.96 12.39
CA TYR A 77 -15.19 -2.19 13.82
C TYR A 77 -16.48 -1.62 14.39
N THR A 78 -16.98 -0.51 13.84
CA THR A 78 -18.31 0.01 14.21
C THR A 78 -19.40 -1.01 13.91
N GLN A 79 -19.41 -1.58 12.69
CA GLN A 79 -20.39 -2.60 12.31
C GLN A 79 -20.21 -3.88 13.12
N ALA A 80 -18.98 -4.35 13.30
CA ALA A 80 -18.71 -5.56 14.07
C ALA A 80 -19.14 -5.42 15.54
N LEU A 81 -18.88 -4.28 16.19
CA LEU A 81 -19.32 -3.97 17.56
C LEU A 81 -20.84 -3.91 17.71
N ALA A 82 -21.57 -3.59 16.65
CA ALA A 82 -23.03 -3.62 16.63
C ALA A 82 -23.61 -5.01 16.30
N THR A 83 -22.82 -5.92 15.72
CA THR A 83 -23.29 -7.20 15.17
C THR A 83 -22.55 -8.38 15.81
N VAL A 84 -21.55 -8.95 15.13
CA VAL A 84 -20.83 -10.17 15.53
C VAL A 84 -20.19 -10.09 16.92
N LEU A 85 -19.71 -8.91 17.33
CA LEU A 85 -19.11 -8.69 18.65
C LEU A 85 -20.14 -8.29 19.73
N ALA A 86 -21.43 -8.15 19.39
CA ALA A 86 -22.51 -7.96 20.36
C ALA A 86 -22.94 -9.29 21.01
N ASN A 87 -22.55 -10.42 20.42
CA ASN A 87 -22.82 -11.74 20.98
C ASN A 87 -22.12 -11.92 22.34
N PRO A 88 -22.83 -12.39 23.40
CA PRO A 88 -22.25 -12.59 24.73
C PRO A 88 -21.01 -13.51 24.78
N ALA A 89 -20.87 -14.44 23.83
CA ALA A 89 -19.68 -15.30 23.75
C ALA A 89 -18.38 -14.51 23.51
N GLN A 90 -18.49 -13.28 22.98
CA GLN A 90 -17.37 -12.39 22.67
C GLN A 90 -17.19 -11.30 23.74
N ALA A 91 -17.94 -11.34 24.84
CA ALA A 91 -17.91 -10.30 25.88
C ALA A 91 -16.50 -10.05 26.45
N ALA A 92 -15.68 -11.11 26.58
CA ALA A 92 -14.32 -11.01 27.12
C ALA A 92 -13.34 -10.25 26.19
N VAL A 93 -13.55 -10.31 24.88
CA VAL A 93 -12.65 -9.68 23.88
C VAL A 93 -13.22 -8.35 23.35
N ARG A 94 -14.51 -8.10 23.55
CA ARG A 94 -15.19 -6.88 23.08
C ARG A 94 -14.48 -5.57 23.47
N PRO A 95 -13.95 -5.39 24.71
CA PRO A 95 -13.21 -4.17 25.07
C PRO A 95 -11.98 -3.90 24.20
N ASN A 96 -11.30 -4.94 23.71
CA ASN A 96 -10.15 -4.79 22.83
C ASN A 96 -10.56 -4.17 21.49
N PHE A 97 -11.70 -4.59 20.94
CA PHE A 97 -12.24 -4.02 19.70
C PHE A 97 -12.78 -2.60 19.87
N GLN A 98 -13.28 -2.25 21.06
CA GLN A 98 -13.62 -0.86 21.37
C GLN A 98 -12.39 0.03 21.39
N LEU A 99 -11.28 -0.46 21.95
CA LEU A 99 -10.00 0.24 21.93
C LEU A 99 -9.47 0.39 20.50
N ILE A 100 -9.50 -0.68 19.69
CA ILE A 100 -9.10 -0.61 18.28
C ILE A 100 -9.94 0.45 17.55
N LEU A 101 -11.27 0.42 17.68
CA LEU A 101 -12.14 1.43 17.05
C LEU A 101 -11.76 2.85 17.48
N GLN A 102 -11.49 3.08 18.77
CA GLN A 102 -11.06 4.39 19.26
C GLN A 102 -9.75 4.84 18.61
N GLN A 103 -8.79 3.93 18.43
CA GLN A 103 -7.51 4.21 17.79
C GLN A 103 -7.70 4.55 16.31
N GLN A 104 -8.51 3.79 15.57
CA GLN A 104 -8.83 4.08 14.17
C GLN A 104 -9.57 5.42 13.99
N GLN A 105 -10.47 5.77 14.91
CA GLN A 105 -11.10 7.09 14.92
C GLN A 105 -10.09 8.22 15.15
N GLY A 106 -9.13 8.01 16.06
CA GLY A 106 -8.04 8.94 16.31
C GLY A 106 -7.15 9.15 15.08
N HIS A 107 -6.83 8.06 14.36
CA HIS A 107 -6.08 8.11 13.11
C HIS A 107 -6.83 8.91 12.04
N ALA A 108 -8.10 8.56 11.78
CA ALA A 108 -8.94 9.28 10.82
C ALA A 108 -9.04 10.78 11.17
N GLN A 109 -9.25 11.11 12.45
CA GLN A 109 -9.34 12.49 12.91
C GLN A 109 -8.02 13.25 12.67
N PHE A 110 -6.87 12.63 12.96
CA PHE A 110 -5.56 13.23 12.72
C PHE A 110 -5.36 13.57 11.24
N LEU A 111 -5.66 12.64 10.34
CA LEU A 111 -5.51 12.84 8.90
C LEU A 111 -6.49 13.91 8.37
N ARG A 112 -7.72 13.94 8.89
CA ARG A 112 -8.70 15.00 8.58
C ARG A 112 -8.22 16.37 9.04
N ALA A 113 -7.70 16.46 10.25
CA ALA A 113 -7.14 17.71 10.79
C ALA A 113 -5.94 18.18 9.94
N THR A 114 -5.08 17.26 9.53
CA THR A 114 -3.93 17.54 8.65
C THR A 114 -4.39 18.17 7.32
N LEU A 115 -5.41 17.60 6.67
CA LEU A 115 -5.99 18.17 5.45
C LEU A 115 -6.63 19.54 5.70
N ALA A 116 -7.38 19.70 6.79
CA ALA A 116 -8.03 20.97 7.13
C ALA A 116 -7.03 22.09 7.43
N THR A 117 -5.94 21.81 8.15
CA THR A 117 -4.86 22.76 8.40
C THR A 117 -4.13 23.17 7.11
N ALA A 118 -4.08 22.28 6.12
CA ALA A 118 -3.59 22.60 4.77
C ALA A 118 -4.59 23.42 3.93
N GLY A 119 -5.75 23.81 4.48
CA GLY A 119 -6.78 24.59 3.79
C GLY A 119 -7.66 23.74 2.86
N LEU A 120 -7.60 22.41 2.97
CA LEU A 120 -8.36 21.48 2.14
C LEU A 120 -9.60 21.00 2.89
N THR A 121 -10.65 20.64 2.14
CA THR A 121 -11.81 19.97 2.71
C THR A 121 -11.54 18.46 2.77
N PRO A 122 -11.52 17.82 3.95
CA PRO A 122 -11.32 16.39 4.04
C PRO A 122 -12.46 15.63 3.33
N PRO A 123 -12.15 14.59 2.53
CA PRO A 123 -13.18 13.76 1.91
C PRO A 123 -14.10 13.11 2.94
N THR A 124 -15.38 13.06 2.65
CA THR A 124 -16.36 12.32 3.46
C THR A 124 -16.11 10.82 3.36
N ALA A 125 -16.23 10.09 4.47
CA ALA A 125 -16.17 8.63 4.47
C ALA A 125 -17.24 8.04 3.53
N PRO A 126 -16.90 7.13 2.60
CA PRO A 126 -17.89 6.43 1.79
C PRO A 126 -18.63 5.37 2.62
N ALA A 127 -19.71 4.82 2.06
CA ALA A 127 -20.35 3.64 2.62
C ALA A 127 -19.54 2.39 2.26
N PHE A 128 -19.25 1.55 3.27
CA PHE A 128 -18.48 0.32 3.08
C PHE A 128 -19.34 -0.93 3.23
N ASP A 129 -19.14 -1.87 2.30
CA ASP A 129 -19.78 -3.17 2.23
C ASP A 129 -18.77 -4.30 2.41
N PHE A 130 -18.73 -4.84 3.63
CA PHE A 130 -17.78 -5.90 4.02
C PHE A 130 -18.12 -7.29 3.46
N SER A 131 -19.25 -7.44 2.77
CA SER A 131 -19.52 -8.66 1.99
C SER A 131 -18.67 -8.72 0.70
N GLY A 132 -18.08 -7.59 0.31
CA GLY A 132 -17.33 -7.42 -0.94
C GLY A 132 -18.20 -7.25 -2.18
N ARG A 133 -19.52 -7.05 -2.01
CA ARG A 133 -20.47 -6.80 -3.10
C ARG A 133 -20.48 -5.35 -3.59
N ARG A 134 -19.67 -4.46 -3.01
CA ARG A 134 -19.57 -3.03 -3.42
C ARG A 134 -20.92 -2.33 -3.40
N ASN A 135 -21.71 -2.55 -2.35
CA ASN A 135 -23.04 -1.98 -2.17
C ASN A 135 -24.04 -2.34 -3.30
N ASN A 136 -23.79 -3.43 -4.04
CA ASN A 136 -24.67 -3.89 -5.11
C ASN A 136 -24.99 -5.37 -4.94
N ALA A 137 -26.24 -5.68 -4.57
CA ALA A 137 -26.70 -7.05 -4.32
C ALA A 137 -26.55 -8.01 -5.53
N ALA A 138 -26.44 -7.50 -6.76
CA ALA A 138 -26.20 -8.32 -7.95
C ALA A 138 -24.73 -8.79 -8.07
N ASN A 139 -23.79 -8.14 -7.38
CA ASN A 139 -22.39 -8.58 -7.37
C ASN A 139 -22.23 -9.86 -6.54
N PRO A 140 -21.25 -10.72 -6.88
CA PRO A 140 -20.93 -11.89 -6.09
C PRO A 140 -20.46 -11.50 -4.68
N GLU A 141 -20.83 -12.30 -3.70
CA GLU A 141 -20.33 -12.15 -2.33
C GLU A 141 -18.92 -12.71 -2.24
N LEU A 142 -17.97 -11.87 -1.84
CA LEU A 142 -16.57 -12.25 -1.73
C LEU A 142 -16.21 -12.72 -0.32
N PHE A 143 -16.87 -12.15 0.70
CA PHE A 143 -16.61 -12.45 2.11
C PHE A 143 -17.92 -12.76 2.84
N PRO A 144 -18.45 -13.98 2.71
CA PRO A 144 -19.72 -14.34 3.31
C PRO A 144 -19.64 -14.40 4.84
N GLY A 145 -20.69 -13.89 5.51
CA GLY A 145 -20.87 -14.05 6.95
C GLY A 145 -19.93 -13.23 7.85
N VAL A 146 -19.14 -12.29 7.30
CA VAL A 146 -18.19 -11.47 8.06
C VAL A 146 -18.83 -10.74 9.25
N MET A 147 -20.10 -10.33 9.15
CA MET A 147 -20.80 -9.62 10.22
C MET A 147 -21.68 -10.52 11.09
N SER A 148 -21.69 -11.84 10.87
CA SER A 148 -22.49 -12.80 11.63
C SER A 148 -21.68 -13.96 12.22
N ASP A 149 -20.51 -14.26 11.67
CA ASP A 149 -19.60 -15.30 12.14
C ASP A 149 -18.28 -14.69 12.64
N TYR A 150 -17.93 -15.00 13.89
CA TYR A 150 -16.76 -14.42 14.54
C TYR A 150 -15.43 -14.84 13.88
N ASN A 151 -15.35 -16.06 13.35
CA ASN A 151 -14.14 -16.51 12.66
C ASN A 151 -14.00 -15.85 11.28
N ALA A 152 -15.09 -15.70 10.52
CA ALA A 152 -15.11 -14.94 9.28
C ALA A 152 -14.73 -13.47 9.51
N PHE A 153 -15.26 -12.85 10.57
CA PHE A 153 -14.86 -11.51 11.00
C PHE A 153 -13.36 -11.41 11.28
N LEU A 154 -12.81 -12.27 12.14
CA LEU A 154 -11.39 -12.25 12.49
C LEU A 154 -10.49 -12.48 11.28
N GLN A 155 -10.92 -13.32 10.33
CA GLN A 155 -10.18 -13.56 9.10
C GLN A 155 -10.12 -12.32 8.20
N LEU A 156 -11.23 -11.61 8.01
CA LEU A 156 -11.20 -10.37 7.24
C LEU A 156 -10.46 -9.26 7.99
N ALA A 157 -10.73 -9.08 9.28
CA ALA A 157 -10.09 -8.05 10.09
C ALA A 157 -8.56 -8.21 10.10
N GLN A 158 -8.05 -9.45 10.22
CA GLN A 158 -6.60 -9.68 10.14
C GLN A 158 -6.03 -9.19 8.81
N GLN A 159 -6.66 -9.55 7.69
CA GLN A 159 -6.20 -9.15 6.36
C GLN A 159 -6.22 -7.63 6.18
N LEU A 160 -7.24 -6.95 6.70
CA LEU A 160 -7.36 -5.50 6.58
C LEU A 160 -6.36 -4.75 7.47
N GLU A 161 -6.11 -5.21 8.69
CA GLU A 161 -5.08 -4.61 9.57
C GLU A 161 -3.65 -4.86 9.06
N ASP A 162 -3.39 -6.04 8.47
CA ASP A 162 -2.12 -6.31 7.79
C ASP A 162 -1.91 -5.39 6.61
N ALA A 163 -2.91 -5.35 5.72
CA ALA A 163 -2.86 -4.48 4.57
C ALA A 163 -2.79 -3.01 5.01
N SER A 164 -3.36 -2.64 6.15
CA SER A 164 -3.26 -1.30 6.72
C SER A 164 -1.80 -0.99 7.06
N ALA A 165 -1.16 -1.81 7.89
CA ALA A 165 0.25 -1.65 8.27
C ALA A 165 1.18 -1.58 7.03
N SER A 166 1.00 -2.48 6.06
CA SER A 166 1.80 -2.49 4.81
C SER A 166 1.46 -1.30 3.91
N SER A 167 0.21 -0.81 3.87
CA SER A 167 -0.17 0.39 3.10
C SER A 167 0.45 1.66 3.67
N TYR A 168 0.49 1.80 5.00
CA TYR A 168 1.21 2.87 5.67
C TYR A 168 2.68 2.88 5.24
N LEU A 169 3.36 1.73 5.30
CA LEU A 169 4.73 1.58 4.80
C LEU A 169 4.86 1.94 3.31
N GLY A 170 3.89 1.57 2.48
CA GLY A 170 3.84 1.95 1.07
C GLY A 170 3.72 3.45 0.83
N GLN A 171 3.20 4.21 1.79
CA GLN A 171 3.01 5.65 1.67
C GLN A 171 4.10 6.48 2.37
N ILE A 172 4.92 5.92 3.27
CA ILE A 172 5.87 6.70 4.10
C ILE A 172 6.82 7.59 3.28
N GLY A 173 7.21 7.13 2.08
CA GLY A 173 8.12 7.86 1.19
C GLY A 173 7.58 9.22 0.77
N PHE A 174 6.26 9.37 0.65
CA PHE A 174 5.63 10.63 0.25
C PHE A 174 5.67 11.70 1.36
N PHE A 175 5.97 11.32 2.60
CA PHE A 175 6.08 12.23 3.73
C PHE A 175 7.53 12.63 4.05
N ALA A 176 8.51 12.19 3.25
CA ALA A 176 9.94 12.36 3.56
C ALA A 176 10.38 13.82 3.80
N SER A 177 9.71 14.79 3.17
CA SER A 177 9.96 16.22 3.28
C SER A 177 9.34 16.88 4.53
N ASP A 178 8.35 16.24 5.16
CA ASP A 178 7.71 16.72 6.39
C ASP A 178 8.01 15.76 7.54
N LYS A 179 9.02 16.10 8.35
CA LYS A 179 9.48 15.21 9.44
C LYS A 179 8.44 15.02 10.53
N GLN A 180 7.57 16.00 10.76
CA GLN A 180 6.53 15.90 11.78
C GLN A 180 5.43 14.95 11.31
N LEU A 181 4.94 15.14 10.09
CA LEU A 181 3.93 14.26 9.50
C LEU A 181 4.47 12.84 9.28
N LEU A 182 5.71 12.69 8.81
CA LEU A 182 6.37 11.39 8.70
C LEU A 182 6.43 10.66 10.06
N SER A 183 6.79 11.36 11.13
CA SER A 183 6.85 10.78 12.48
C SER A 183 5.47 10.34 12.97
N ALA A 184 4.42 11.10 12.66
CA ALA A 184 3.04 10.73 12.98
C ALA A 184 2.58 9.50 12.19
N VAL A 185 2.79 9.47 10.87
CA VAL A 185 2.44 8.35 9.99
C VAL A 185 3.17 7.06 10.41
N LEU A 186 4.45 7.13 10.77
CA LEU A 186 5.19 5.96 11.30
C LEU A 186 4.61 5.45 12.63
N ARG A 187 4.14 6.34 13.51
CA ARG A 187 3.51 5.93 14.77
C ARG A 187 2.16 5.25 14.54
N MET A 188 1.38 5.76 13.60
CA MET A 188 0.10 5.16 13.19
C MET A 188 0.35 3.76 12.61
N GLN A 189 1.33 3.61 11.72
CA GLN A 189 1.74 2.30 11.19
C GLN A 189 2.05 1.26 12.28
N LEU A 190 2.78 1.66 13.33
CA LEU A 190 3.08 0.77 14.45
C LEU A 190 1.83 0.37 15.26
N VAL A 191 0.81 1.23 15.29
CA VAL A 191 -0.48 0.92 15.93
C VAL A 191 -1.24 -0.11 15.08
N GLU A 192 -1.30 0.06 13.76
CA GLU A 192 -1.90 -0.92 12.83
C GLU A 192 -1.22 -2.31 12.95
N ALA A 193 0.12 -2.33 13.00
CA ALA A 193 0.86 -3.58 13.21
C ALA A 193 0.50 -4.26 14.56
N ARG A 194 0.23 -3.47 15.61
CA ARG A 194 -0.22 -4.01 16.91
C ARG A 194 -1.65 -4.54 16.84
N HIS A 195 -2.54 -3.89 16.10
CA HIS A 195 -3.89 -4.42 15.85
C HIS A 195 -3.81 -5.75 15.11
N ALA A 196 -3.03 -5.82 14.03
CA ALA A 196 -2.80 -7.05 13.26
C ALA A 196 -2.25 -8.20 14.12
N SER A 197 -1.26 -7.93 14.98
CA SER A 197 -0.72 -8.89 15.94
C SER A 197 -1.75 -9.34 16.98
N HIS A 198 -2.63 -8.44 17.43
CA HIS A 198 -3.71 -8.77 18.35
C HIS A 198 -4.70 -9.74 17.70
N LEU A 199 -5.18 -9.44 16.48
CA LEU A 199 -6.11 -10.30 15.75
C LEU A 199 -5.53 -11.68 15.47
N ARG A 200 -4.26 -11.76 15.09
CA ARG A 200 -3.52 -13.03 14.96
C ARG A 200 -3.52 -13.84 16.24
N THR A 201 -3.28 -13.16 17.37
CA THR A 201 -3.30 -13.80 18.68
C THR A 201 -4.68 -14.35 18.99
N LEU A 202 -5.75 -13.60 18.73
CA LEU A 202 -7.12 -14.08 18.88
C LEU A 202 -7.39 -15.32 18.02
N ARG A 203 -6.94 -15.34 16.76
CA ARG A 203 -7.08 -16.51 15.87
C ARG A 203 -6.29 -17.72 16.38
N ARG A 204 -5.09 -17.52 16.92
CA ARG A 204 -4.26 -18.57 17.55
C ARG A 204 -4.87 -19.13 18.84
N THR A 205 -5.56 -18.31 19.61
CA THR A 205 -6.14 -18.71 20.91
C THR A 205 -7.64 -19.01 20.81
N SER A 206 -8.20 -19.05 19.60
CA SER A 206 -9.60 -19.40 19.38
C SER A 206 -9.85 -20.89 19.66
N PRO A 207 -11.11 -21.32 19.86
CA PRO A 207 -11.44 -22.75 20.04
C PRO A 207 -11.01 -23.65 18.88
N SER A 208 -10.80 -23.08 17.68
CA SER A 208 -10.25 -23.76 16.51
C SER A 208 -8.95 -23.05 16.10
N PRO A 209 -7.87 -23.27 16.85
CA PRO A 209 -6.66 -22.46 16.72
C PRO A 209 -6.00 -22.67 15.36
N ILE A 210 -5.56 -21.57 14.75
CA ILE A 210 -4.79 -21.57 13.50
C ILE A 210 -3.34 -21.23 13.79
N ALA A 211 -2.40 -21.93 13.17
CA ALA A 211 -0.96 -21.71 13.31
C ALA A 211 -0.48 -20.48 12.51
N VAL A 212 -0.89 -19.28 12.91
CA VAL A 212 -0.35 -18.01 12.38
C VAL A 212 0.69 -17.42 13.32
N LYS A 213 1.67 -16.66 12.82
CA LYS A 213 2.62 -15.92 13.67
C LYS A 213 1.94 -14.68 14.28
N SER A 214 2.68 -13.88 15.04
CA SER A 214 2.20 -12.56 15.50
C SER A 214 2.41 -11.46 14.45
N TRP A 215 3.16 -11.74 13.39
CA TRP A 215 3.44 -10.88 12.25
C TRP A 215 3.04 -11.58 10.94
N PRO A 216 2.94 -10.89 9.79
CA PRO A 216 2.77 -11.51 8.49
C PRO A 216 3.90 -12.49 8.16
N SER A 217 3.54 -13.65 7.62
CA SER A 217 4.54 -14.66 7.23
C SER A 217 4.01 -15.51 6.10
N THR A 218 4.86 -15.79 5.12
CA THR A 218 4.56 -16.68 3.98
C THR A 218 4.42 -18.15 4.39
N ALA A 219 4.70 -18.49 5.65
CA ALA A 219 4.44 -19.81 6.22
C ALA A 219 3.06 -19.90 6.89
N ASP A 220 2.37 -18.77 7.09
CA ASP A 220 1.09 -18.74 7.78
C ASP A 220 -0.02 -19.32 6.89
N PRO A 221 -1.00 -20.04 7.47
CA PRO A 221 -2.22 -20.38 6.77
C PRO A 221 -2.94 -19.09 6.35
N ALA A 222 -3.08 -18.89 5.04
CA ALA A 222 -3.78 -17.73 4.49
C ALA A 222 -5.23 -17.71 4.99
N PRO A 223 -5.76 -16.55 5.44
CA PRO A 223 -7.19 -16.39 5.68
C PRO A 223 -8.01 -16.72 4.43
N SER A 224 -9.19 -17.33 4.64
CA SER A 224 -10.11 -17.70 3.58
C SER A 224 -11.52 -17.17 3.87
N PRO A 225 -12.15 -16.41 2.95
CA PRO A 225 -11.63 -16.02 1.63
C PRO A 225 -10.47 -15.02 1.68
N ALA A 226 -9.58 -15.09 0.68
CA ALA A 226 -8.44 -14.18 0.57
C ALA A 226 -8.86 -12.83 -0.03
N VAL A 227 -8.30 -11.73 0.50
CA VAL A 227 -8.36 -10.41 -0.13
C VAL A 227 -7.40 -10.40 -1.32
N LEU A 228 -7.96 -10.32 -2.52
CA LEU A 228 -7.20 -10.35 -3.78
C LEU A 228 -7.11 -8.96 -4.38
N VAL A 229 -5.90 -8.58 -4.81
CA VAL A 229 -5.58 -7.32 -5.48
C VAL A 229 -4.95 -7.58 -6.86
N PRO A 230 -4.96 -6.61 -7.79
CA PRO A 230 -4.33 -6.77 -9.09
C PRO A 230 -2.82 -7.09 -8.98
N SER A 231 -2.35 -8.03 -9.81
CA SER A 231 -0.95 -8.40 -9.87
C SER A 231 -0.06 -7.20 -10.24
N PRO A 232 1.07 -6.98 -9.53
CA PRO A 232 1.99 -5.89 -9.84
C PRO A 232 2.71 -6.07 -11.19
N ALA A 233 2.72 -7.28 -11.76
CA ALA A 233 3.24 -7.55 -13.09
C ALA A 233 2.39 -6.93 -14.22
N GLY A 234 1.18 -6.45 -13.92
CA GLY A 234 0.25 -5.84 -14.88
C GLY A 234 -0.39 -6.85 -15.85
N GLY A 235 -1.13 -6.37 -16.85
CA GLY A 235 -1.73 -7.20 -17.90
C GLY A 235 -2.86 -8.13 -17.43
N SER A 236 -3.06 -9.24 -18.15
CA SER A 236 -4.10 -10.25 -17.90
C SER A 236 -3.78 -11.20 -16.74
N ASN A 237 -2.77 -10.89 -15.92
CA ASN A 237 -2.34 -11.77 -14.84
C ASN A 237 -3.45 -11.91 -13.78
N ALA A 238 -3.56 -13.11 -13.22
CA ALA A 238 -4.54 -13.39 -12.17
C ALA A 238 -4.32 -12.47 -10.95
N PRO A 239 -5.38 -12.06 -10.25
CA PRO A 239 -5.26 -11.37 -8.97
C PRO A 239 -4.44 -12.17 -7.96
N VAL A 240 -3.71 -11.45 -7.10
CA VAL A 240 -2.84 -12.03 -6.08
C VAL A 240 -3.33 -11.65 -4.69
N GLY A 241 -3.05 -12.48 -3.68
CA GLY A 241 -3.36 -12.14 -2.29
C GLY A 241 -2.49 -11.00 -1.78
N ILE A 242 -2.99 -10.21 -0.84
CA ILE A 242 -2.26 -9.10 -0.20
C ILE A 242 -0.91 -9.53 0.42
N TYR A 243 -0.78 -10.79 0.83
CA TYR A 243 0.47 -11.32 1.40
C TYR A 243 1.53 -11.68 0.36
N SER A 244 1.21 -11.58 -0.94
CA SER A 244 2.21 -11.78 -2.01
C SER A 244 3.25 -10.66 -2.05
N PHE A 245 3.01 -9.58 -1.29
CA PHE A 245 3.90 -8.45 -1.10
C PHE A 245 4.77 -8.58 0.16
N GLU A 246 4.73 -9.71 0.87
CA GLU A 246 5.55 -10.04 2.06
C GLU A 246 6.55 -11.16 1.72
N ALA A 247 7.30 -10.97 0.64
CA ALA A 247 8.13 -12.03 0.03
C ALA A 247 9.51 -11.55 -0.45
N ASN A 248 9.96 -10.36 -0.04
CA ASN A 248 11.27 -9.84 -0.38
C ASN A 248 12.36 -10.68 0.29
N GLU A 249 13.29 -11.14 -0.55
CA GLU A 249 14.50 -11.82 -0.11
C GLU A 249 15.72 -10.88 -0.07
N THR A 250 15.50 -9.58 -0.20
CA THR A 250 16.59 -8.59 -0.23
C THR A 250 16.19 -7.30 0.47
N GLN A 251 17.11 -6.71 1.21
CA GLN A 251 16.98 -5.34 1.72
C GLN A 251 17.81 -4.39 0.87
N ARG A 252 17.22 -3.27 0.46
CA ARG A 252 17.95 -2.21 -0.23
C ARG A 252 18.37 -1.14 0.79
N LEU A 253 19.67 -0.89 0.89
CA LEU A 253 20.26 0.17 1.72
C LEU A 253 20.49 1.43 0.88
N GLY A 254 20.95 2.50 1.54
CA GLY A 254 21.41 3.72 0.87
C GLY A 254 22.45 3.42 -0.23
N ASN A 255 22.52 4.32 -1.21
CA ASN A 255 23.39 4.19 -2.40
C ASN A 255 23.10 2.96 -3.27
N ASN A 256 21.86 2.46 -3.25
CA ASN A 256 21.42 1.36 -4.10
C ASN A 256 22.07 0.00 -3.78
N THR A 257 22.67 -0.13 -2.60
CA THR A 257 23.29 -1.38 -2.13
C THR A 257 22.19 -2.39 -1.82
N VAL A 258 22.26 -3.59 -2.40
CA VAL A 258 21.31 -4.68 -2.16
C VAL A 258 21.96 -5.70 -1.23
N VAL A 259 21.31 -6.00 -0.11
CA VAL A 259 21.70 -7.04 0.84
C VAL A 259 20.76 -8.23 0.63
N PRO A 260 21.22 -9.33 0.00
CA PRO A 260 20.37 -10.50 -0.19
C PRO A 260 20.35 -11.34 1.09
N PHE A 261 19.15 -11.58 1.63
CA PHE A 261 18.94 -12.44 2.79
C PHE A 261 19.45 -13.87 2.58
N PRO A 262 19.30 -14.51 1.40
CA PRO A 262 19.85 -15.85 1.15
C PRO A 262 21.38 -15.93 1.22
N THR A 263 22.06 -14.79 1.04
CA THR A 263 23.53 -14.72 0.97
C THR A 263 24.17 -14.09 2.21
N VAL A 264 23.40 -13.83 3.28
CA VAL A 264 23.98 -13.46 4.57
C VAL A 264 24.67 -14.71 5.12
N LEU A 265 25.95 -14.85 4.76
CA LEU A 265 26.81 -15.96 5.15
C LEU A 265 27.03 -15.92 6.67
N THR A 266 26.52 -16.94 7.37
CA THR A 266 27.01 -17.30 8.70
C THR A 266 28.02 -18.45 8.53
N GLY A 267 29.23 -18.12 8.08
CA GLY A 267 30.28 -19.11 7.79
C GLY A 267 30.18 -19.72 6.39
N ALA A 268 30.41 -21.04 6.26
CA ALA A 268 30.53 -21.74 4.98
C ALA A 268 29.21 -22.31 4.40
N ASN A 269 28.09 -22.16 5.11
CA ASN A 269 26.78 -22.66 4.70
C ASN A 269 25.80 -21.49 4.54
N ALA A 270 25.10 -21.44 3.40
CA ALA A 270 23.94 -20.56 3.25
C ALA A 270 22.77 -21.17 4.03
N VAL A 271 22.28 -20.48 5.06
CA VAL A 271 21.06 -20.86 5.76
C VAL A 271 20.00 -19.80 5.45
N GLN A 272 18.99 -20.16 4.66
CA GLN A 272 17.82 -19.32 4.43
C GLN A 272 16.97 -19.32 5.70
N PHE A 273 17.17 -18.33 6.55
CA PHE A 273 16.25 -18.08 7.65
C PHE A 273 15.10 -17.22 7.12
N ARG A 274 13.92 -17.82 6.93
CA ARG A 274 12.67 -17.08 6.65
C ARG A 274 12.46 -15.94 7.65
N SER A 275 12.90 -16.13 8.89
CA SER A 275 12.84 -15.12 9.96
C SER A 275 13.68 -13.86 9.69
N ILE A 276 14.66 -13.89 8.77
CA ILE A 276 15.39 -12.68 8.35
C ILE A 276 14.50 -11.84 7.45
N ALA A 277 13.83 -12.45 6.46
CA ALA A 277 12.89 -11.75 5.61
C ALA A 277 11.72 -11.18 6.44
N GLU A 278 11.15 -12.01 7.31
CA GLU A 278 10.06 -11.61 8.23
C GLU A 278 10.45 -10.56 9.28
N ALA A 279 11.72 -10.18 9.40
CA ALA A 279 12.14 -9.08 10.28
C ALA A 279 11.89 -7.70 9.65
N PHE A 280 11.54 -7.64 8.36
CA PHE A 280 11.28 -6.43 7.62
C PHE A 280 9.87 -6.49 7.03
N ASP A 281 8.93 -5.76 7.62
CA ASP A 281 7.60 -5.59 7.02
C ASP A 281 7.72 -4.90 5.67
N GLU A 282 6.93 -5.36 4.69
CA GLU A 282 7.03 -4.90 3.32
C GLU A 282 5.89 -3.94 2.93
N PRO A 283 6.16 -2.97 2.05
CA PRO A 283 5.13 -2.01 1.63
C PRO A 283 4.12 -2.64 0.67
N LEU A 284 2.83 -2.40 0.92
CA LEU A 284 1.79 -2.61 -0.08
C LEU A 284 1.79 -1.40 -1.04
N PRO A 285 2.03 -1.57 -2.35
CA PRO A 285 2.11 -0.43 -3.26
C PRO A 285 0.77 0.30 -3.41
N THR A 286 0.81 1.60 -3.70
CA THR A 286 -0.38 2.48 -3.75
C THR A 286 -1.49 1.94 -4.67
N ALA A 287 -1.13 1.35 -5.82
CA ALA A 287 -2.11 0.78 -6.74
C ALA A 287 -2.91 -0.38 -6.11
N GLN A 288 -2.23 -1.24 -5.36
CA GLN A 288 -2.86 -2.38 -4.69
C GLN A 288 -3.63 -1.96 -3.44
N ALA A 289 -3.11 -1.02 -2.64
CA ALA A 289 -3.86 -0.44 -1.54
C ALA A 289 -5.16 0.22 -2.04
N THR A 290 -5.09 0.98 -3.14
CA THR A 290 -6.27 1.58 -3.77
C THR A 290 -7.26 0.52 -4.27
N ALA A 291 -6.77 -0.53 -4.91
CA ALA A 291 -7.61 -1.62 -5.40
C ALA A 291 -8.29 -2.40 -4.26
N LEU A 292 -7.59 -2.63 -3.15
CA LEU A 292 -8.15 -3.22 -1.94
C LEU A 292 -9.31 -2.39 -1.41
N LEU A 293 -9.13 -1.08 -1.27
CA LEU A 293 -10.19 -0.18 -0.80
C LEU A 293 -11.42 -0.20 -1.72
N ALA A 294 -11.22 -0.42 -3.03
CA ALA A 294 -12.30 -0.54 -4.01
C ALA A 294 -13.08 -1.87 -3.93
N ILE A 295 -12.62 -2.86 -3.15
CA ILE A 295 -13.37 -4.09 -2.91
C ILE A 295 -14.59 -3.81 -2.02
N PHE A 296 -14.45 -2.87 -1.08
CA PHE A 296 -15.45 -2.60 -0.04
C PHE A 296 -16.22 -1.28 -0.24
N GLY A 297 -15.71 -0.37 -1.08
CA GLY A 297 -16.34 0.92 -1.37
C GLY A 297 -17.31 0.91 -2.55
#